data_AF-A0A1N6QW73-F1
#
_entry.id   AF-A0A1N6QW73-F1
#
_cell.length_a   1.000
_cell.length_b   1.000
_cell.length_c   1.000
_cell.angle_alpha   90.00
_cell.angle_beta   90.00
_cell.angle_gamma   90.00
#
_symmetry.space_group_name_H-M   'P 1'
#
loop_
_entity.id
_entity.type
_entity.pdbx_description
1 polymer ?
#
loop_
_entity_poly.entity_id
_entity_poly.type
_entity_poly.pdbx_seq_one_letter_code
_entity_poly.pdbx_strand_id
1 'polypeptide(L)'
;MAIKSPLVLAIALTLATPAALALQNQSKVSDDIRVAAKSAVGNVDTVSGDIDLETGVRAGSVSTVSGDIDIDAGVTAKNVESVSGDIQGDADVQLGDAETVSGDIELGARGRAGSVQTVSGDIRFDNGGRLESTETVSGDVFINRDGRVARGVETVSGSVGLVASEVGGDIVTYTGDVTVGVGSHVRGGLTVRKPKKNGGITIVNLRVKQDPPRIIIGPNARVDGALTFEHEVKLYVHRTARIGKITGATPVYFDTPRAPAN
;
A
#
# COMPACT_ATOMS: atom_id res chain seq x y z
N MET A 1 -71.80 -23.31 40.24
CA MET A 1 -71.58 -21.93 39.76
C MET A 1 -70.17 -21.51 40.19
N ALA A 2 -69.29 -21.24 39.21
CA ALA A 2 -67.90 -20.71 39.30
C ALA A 2 -66.89 -21.50 40.18
N ILE A 3 -65.90 -22.24 39.65
CA ILE A 3 -64.69 -21.88 38.87
C ILE A 3 -63.83 -20.80 39.54
N LYS A 4 -62.62 -21.16 40.00
CA LYS A 4 -61.34 -20.57 39.52
C LYS A 4 -60.08 -21.26 40.10
N SER A 5 -59.41 -21.91 39.15
CA SER A 5 -58.02 -22.33 38.91
C SER A 5 -56.86 -21.72 39.72
N PRO A 6 -55.73 -22.46 39.88
CA PRO A 6 -54.51 -21.96 40.50
C PRO A 6 -53.67 -21.12 39.53
N LEU A 7 -53.02 -20.11 40.11
CA LEU A 7 -52.13 -19.14 39.47
C LEU A 7 -50.81 -19.83 39.08
N VAL A 8 -50.56 -19.98 37.77
CA VAL A 8 -49.25 -20.37 37.23
C VAL A 8 -48.38 -19.11 37.16
N LEU A 9 -47.27 -19.10 37.89
CA LEU A 9 -46.24 -18.06 37.82
C LEU A 9 -45.40 -18.27 36.55
N ALA A 10 -45.67 -17.49 35.51
CA ALA A 10 -44.83 -17.45 34.31
C ALA A 10 -43.65 -16.49 34.55
N ILE A 11 -42.45 -17.05 34.66
CA ILE A 11 -41.19 -16.29 34.60
C ILE A 11 -40.96 -15.91 33.13
N ALA A 12 -41.18 -14.64 32.80
CA ALA A 12 -40.81 -14.08 31.51
C ALA A 12 -39.30 -13.81 31.49
N LEU A 13 -38.53 -14.73 30.89
CA LEU A 13 -37.14 -14.49 30.54
C LEU A 13 -37.12 -13.59 29.30
N THR A 14 -37.06 -12.27 29.47
CA THR A 14 -36.82 -11.34 28.37
C THR A 14 -35.38 -11.55 27.90
N LEU A 15 -35.20 -12.25 26.78
CA LEU A 15 -33.95 -12.23 26.04
C LEU A 15 -33.65 -10.77 25.68
N ALA A 16 -32.68 -10.17 26.36
CA ALA A 16 -32.07 -8.94 25.88
C ALA A 16 -31.40 -9.28 24.55
N THR A 17 -32.02 -8.86 23.46
CA THR A 17 -31.30 -8.68 22.19
C THR A 17 -30.08 -7.82 22.53
N PRO A 18 -28.85 -8.24 22.18
CA PRO A 18 -27.73 -7.31 22.27
C PRO A 18 -28.07 -6.19 21.28
N ALA A 19 -28.42 -5.01 21.80
CA ALA A 19 -28.43 -3.82 21.00
C ALA A 19 -27.03 -3.73 20.40
N ALA A 20 -26.92 -3.93 19.09
CA ALA A 20 -25.70 -3.61 18.37
C ALA A 20 -25.42 -2.13 18.67
N LEU A 21 -24.49 -1.86 19.57
CA LEU A 21 -24.03 -0.52 19.88
C LEU A 21 -23.51 0.06 18.56
N ALA A 22 -24.32 0.91 17.93
CA ALA A 22 -23.90 1.65 16.76
C ALA A 22 -22.71 2.50 17.19
N LEU A 23 -21.54 2.16 16.65
CA LEU A 23 -20.31 2.90 16.84
C LEU A 23 -20.58 4.36 16.45
N GLN A 24 -20.22 5.29 17.34
CA GLN A 24 -20.44 6.71 17.10
C GLN A 24 -19.45 7.21 16.06
N ASN A 25 -19.95 7.97 15.08
CA ASN A 25 -19.08 8.68 14.14
C ASN A 25 -18.55 9.97 14.81
N GLN A 26 -17.34 10.36 14.46
CA GLN A 26 -16.73 11.62 14.86
C GLN A 26 -16.44 12.44 13.62
N SER A 27 -16.91 13.68 13.59
CA SER A 27 -16.66 14.57 12.47
C SER A 27 -16.31 15.97 12.95
N LYS A 28 -15.26 16.54 12.36
CA LYS A 28 -14.81 17.92 12.60
C LYS A 28 -14.55 18.60 11.26
N VAL A 29 -14.30 19.91 11.30
CA VAL A 29 -13.89 20.65 10.11
C VAL A 29 -12.42 21.01 10.24
N SER A 30 -12.05 21.68 11.34
CA SER A 30 -10.69 22.19 11.53
C SER A 30 -10.02 21.79 12.83
N ASP A 31 -10.78 21.23 13.78
CA ASP A 31 -10.20 20.70 15.00
C ASP A 31 -9.66 19.29 14.75
N ASP A 32 -8.56 18.97 15.42
CA ASP A 32 -8.00 17.63 15.44
C ASP A 32 -8.97 16.65 16.11
N ILE A 33 -8.94 15.41 15.65
CA ILE A 33 -9.72 14.32 16.23
C ILE A 33 -8.76 13.32 16.85
N ARG A 34 -8.87 13.16 18.16
CA ARG A 34 -8.14 12.13 18.91
C ARG A 34 -9.07 11.03 19.39
N VAL A 35 -8.84 9.81 18.94
CA VAL A 35 -9.58 8.62 19.37
C VAL A 35 -8.76 7.87 20.42
N ALA A 36 -9.27 7.85 21.65
CA ALA A 36 -8.56 7.28 22.79
C ALA A 36 -8.31 5.77 22.67
N ALA A 37 -7.19 5.32 23.24
CA ALA A 37 -6.68 3.95 23.13
C ALA A 37 -7.74 2.89 23.45
N LYS A 38 -7.70 1.77 22.70
CA LYS A 38 -8.58 0.60 22.87
C LYS A 38 -10.08 0.90 22.74
N SER A 39 -10.44 2.06 22.19
CA SER A 39 -11.83 2.41 21.89
C SER A 39 -12.26 1.83 20.56
N ALA A 40 -13.57 1.76 20.35
CA ALA A 40 -14.13 1.49 19.04
C ALA A 40 -14.95 2.71 18.61
N VAL A 41 -14.71 3.19 17.39
CA VAL A 41 -15.36 4.34 16.78
C VAL A 41 -15.91 3.94 15.41
N GLY A 42 -16.93 4.66 14.94
CA GLY A 42 -17.50 4.48 13.61
C GLY A 42 -16.56 5.12 12.60
N ASN A 43 -17.09 6.05 11.82
CA ASN A 43 -16.27 6.85 10.91
C ASN A 43 -15.66 8.05 11.63
N VAL A 44 -14.45 8.43 11.23
CA VAL A 44 -13.72 9.58 11.73
C VAL A 44 -13.36 10.47 10.55
N ASP A 45 -13.94 11.65 10.47
CA ASP A 45 -13.79 12.51 9.29
C ASP A 45 -13.45 13.95 9.69
N THR A 46 -12.49 14.57 9.02
CA THR A 46 -12.20 16.00 9.18
C THR A 46 -11.82 16.63 7.85
N VAL A 47 -11.73 17.96 7.78
CA VAL A 47 -11.26 18.62 6.54
C VAL A 47 -9.79 18.96 6.68
N SER A 48 -9.43 19.67 7.75
CA SER A 48 -8.06 20.19 7.93
C SER A 48 -7.42 19.85 9.26
N GLY A 49 -8.15 19.20 10.17
CA GLY A 49 -7.56 18.73 11.44
C GLY A 49 -6.80 17.42 11.23
N ASP A 50 -5.88 17.14 12.13
CA ASP A 50 -5.18 15.85 12.16
C ASP A 50 -6.06 14.80 12.83
N ILE A 51 -5.85 13.52 12.48
CA ILE A 51 -6.54 12.40 13.10
C ILE A 51 -5.53 11.51 13.80
N ASP A 52 -5.59 11.48 15.12
CA ASP A 52 -4.81 10.60 15.98
C ASP A 52 -5.65 9.37 16.40
N LEU A 53 -5.28 8.18 15.98
CA LEU A 53 -5.85 6.93 16.49
C LEU A 53 -4.87 6.28 17.46
N GLU A 54 -5.18 6.31 18.76
CA GLU A 54 -4.31 5.73 19.76
C GLU A 54 -4.30 4.20 19.75
N THR A 55 -3.28 3.62 20.38
CA THR A 55 -2.99 2.19 20.42
C THR A 55 -4.24 1.31 20.59
N GLY A 56 -4.43 0.36 19.68
CA GLY A 56 -5.49 -0.65 19.73
C GLY A 56 -6.91 -0.15 19.46
N VAL A 57 -7.07 1.07 18.94
CA VAL A 57 -8.36 1.57 18.44
C VAL A 57 -8.91 0.67 17.33
N ARG A 58 -10.24 0.56 17.26
CA ARG A 58 -10.97 -0.01 16.12
C ARG A 58 -11.83 1.06 15.46
N ALA A 59 -11.45 1.51 14.28
CA ALA A 59 -12.19 2.50 13.51
C ALA A 59 -12.90 1.86 12.31
N GLY A 60 -13.98 2.51 11.86
CA GLY A 60 -14.59 2.31 10.56
C GLY A 60 -13.72 2.94 9.47
N SER A 61 -14.27 3.91 8.75
CA SER A 61 -13.50 4.74 7.81
C SER A 61 -12.87 5.93 8.52
N VAL A 62 -11.67 6.30 8.10
CA VAL A 62 -10.91 7.43 8.64
C VAL A 62 -10.54 8.31 7.46
N SER A 63 -10.97 9.57 7.43
CA SER A 63 -10.70 10.43 6.30
C SER A 63 -10.39 11.88 6.67
N THR A 64 -9.50 12.50 5.91
CA THR A 64 -9.21 13.92 5.99
C THR A 64 -8.91 14.49 4.61
N VAL A 65 -9.02 15.81 4.42
CA VAL A 65 -8.60 16.42 3.16
C VAL A 65 -7.13 16.81 3.25
N SER A 66 -6.75 17.56 4.28
CA SER A 66 -5.40 18.10 4.37
C SER A 66 -4.65 17.82 5.67
N GLY A 67 -5.31 17.24 6.67
CA GLY A 67 -4.62 16.83 7.89
C GLY A 67 -3.87 15.51 7.72
N ASP A 68 -2.99 15.22 8.66
CA ASP A 68 -2.29 13.95 8.72
C ASP A 68 -3.13 12.91 9.49
N ILE A 69 -2.93 11.63 9.17
CA ILE A 69 -3.57 10.52 9.89
C ILE A 69 -2.48 9.69 10.54
N ASP A 70 -2.34 9.85 11.86
CA ASP A 70 -1.42 9.11 12.71
C ASP A 70 -2.14 7.94 13.38
N ILE A 71 -1.63 6.73 13.14
CA ILE A 71 -2.26 5.48 13.55
C ILE A 71 -1.28 4.68 14.40
N ASP A 72 -1.47 4.71 15.72
CA ASP A 72 -0.63 3.98 16.67
C ASP A 72 -0.64 2.45 16.46
N ALA A 73 0.29 1.80 17.15
CA ALA A 73 0.46 0.36 17.09
C ALA A 73 -0.83 -0.44 17.37
N GLY A 74 -1.03 -1.49 16.57
CA GLY A 74 -2.14 -2.45 16.75
C GLY A 74 -3.54 -1.90 16.51
N VAL A 75 -3.68 -0.70 15.95
CA VAL A 75 -4.97 -0.15 15.51
C VAL A 75 -5.51 -0.95 14.32
N THR A 76 -6.83 -1.07 14.26
CA THR A 76 -7.54 -1.64 13.11
C THR A 76 -8.48 -0.59 12.53
N ALA A 77 -8.35 -0.29 11.24
CA ALA A 77 -9.27 0.60 10.52
C ALA A 77 -9.74 -0.09 9.23
N LYS A 78 -10.95 0.23 8.77
CA LYS A 78 -11.44 -0.33 7.50
C LYS A 78 -10.81 0.38 6.32
N ASN A 79 -11.00 1.69 6.24
CA ASN A 79 -10.44 2.51 5.15
C ASN A 79 -9.78 3.72 5.76
N VAL A 80 -8.63 4.12 5.22
CA VAL A 80 -7.91 5.32 5.63
C VAL A 80 -7.62 6.14 4.37
N GLU A 81 -8.09 7.37 4.34
CA GLU A 81 -7.99 8.22 3.15
C GLU A 81 -7.55 9.63 3.52
N SER A 82 -6.60 10.18 2.77
CA SER A 82 -6.29 11.62 2.80
C SER A 82 -6.29 12.16 1.38
N VAL A 83 -6.43 13.48 1.19
CA VAL A 83 -6.13 14.06 -0.13
C VAL A 83 -4.68 14.49 -0.17
N SER A 84 -4.23 15.30 0.79
CA SER A 84 -2.88 15.86 0.78
C SER A 84 -2.03 15.57 2.01
N GLY A 85 -2.62 15.04 3.07
CA GLY A 85 -1.86 14.67 4.27
C GLY A 85 -1.32 13.24 4.19
N ASP A 86 -0.38 12.99 5.10
CA ASP A 86 0.32 11.71 5.20
C ASP A 86 -0.51 10.71 6.01
N ILE A 87 -0.35 9.43 5.69
CA ILE A 87 -0.91 8.32 6.46
C ILE A 87 0.24 7.55 7.10
N GLN A 88 0.40 7.69 8.41
CA GLN A 88 1.48 7.08 9.17
C GLN A 88 0.90 6.01 10.11
N GLY A 89 1.11 4.75 9.75
CA GLY A 89 0.75 3.60 10.56
C GLY A 89 1.95 3.05 11.30
N ASP A 90 1.81 2.85 12.60
CA ASP A 90 2.85 2.28 13.44
C ASP A 90 2.94 0.74 13.30
N ALA A 91 3.63 0.06 14.22
CA ALA A 91 3.76 -1.40 14.17
C ALA A 91 2.41 -2.14 14.33
N ASP A 92 2.26 -3.28 13.66
CA ASP A 92 1.11 -4.20 13.80
C ASP A 92 -0.27 -3.60 13.46
N VAL A 93 -0.33 -2.45 12.77
CA VAL A 93 -1.60 -1.87 12.27
C VAL A 93 -2.29 -2.80 11.27
N GLN A 94 -3.61 -2.73 11.19
CA GLN A 94 -4.44 -3.49 10.25
C GLN A 94 -5.43 -2.56 9.55
N LEU A 95 -5.08 -2.15 8.35
CA LEU A 95 -5.90 -1.30 7.50
C LEU A 95 -6.58 -2.18 6.45
N GLY A 96 -7.83 -1.91 6.08
CA GLY A 96 -8.43 -2.51 4.89
C GLY A 96 -7.83 -1.87 3.66
N ASP A 97 -8.11 -0.59 3.40
CA ASP A 97 -7.45 0.17 2.33
C ASP A 97 -6.82 1.46 2.88
N ALA A 98 -5.72 1.89 2.27
CA ALA A 98 -5.03 3.16 2.57
C ALA A 98 -4.77 3.94 1.27
N GLU A 99 -5.29 5.16 1.17
CA GLU A 99 -5.23 5.97 -0.05
C GLU A 99 -4.88 7.42 0.25
N THR A 100 -4.05 8.03 -0.59
CA THR A 100 -3.85 9.48 -0.59
C THR A 100 -3.62 10.01 -2.00
N VAL A 101 -3.76 11.31 -2.24
CA VAL A 101 -3.42 11.86 -3.57
C VAL A 101 -1.96 12.30 -3.57
N SER A 102 -1.57 13.15 -2.62
CA SER A 102 -0.20 13.71 -2.60
C SER A 102 0.62 13.40 -1.36
N GLY A 103 0.02 12.83 -0.31
CA GLY A 103 0.74 12.46 0.89
C GLY A 103 1.51 11.14 0.75
N ASP A 104 2.41 10.90 1.68
CA ASP A 104 3.11 9.64 1.83
C ASP A 104 2.25 8.64 2.63
N ILE A 105 2.41 7.34 2.32
CA ILE A 105 1.83 6.26 3.12
C ILE A 105 2.98 5.43 3.69
N GLU A 106 3.17 5.48 5.00
CA GLU A 106 4.16 4.68 5.70
C GLU A 106 3.48 3.74 6.69
N LEU A 107 3.72 2.42 6.56
CA LEU A 107 3.34 1.47 7.61
C LEU A 107 4.59 0.84 8.24
N GLY A 108 4.61 0.86 9.56
CA GLY A 108 5.64 0.29 10.40
C GLY A 108 5.67 -1.24 10.38
N ALA A 109 6.54 -1.78 11.23
CA ALA A 109 6.84 -3.21 11.24
C ALA A 109 5.57 -4.07 11.40
N ARG A 110 5.45 -5.11 10.56
CA ARG A 110 4.31 -6.06 10.54
C ARG A 110 2.94 -5.41 10.27
N GLY A 111 2.91 -4.17 9.81
CA GLY A 111 1.70 -3.51 9.33
C GLY A 111 1.03 -4.30 8.22
N ARG A 112 -0.30 -4.27 8.20
CA ARG A 112 -1.13 -4.95 7.21
C ARG A 112 -2.06 -3.96 6.54
N ALA A 113 -2.11 -4.03 5.22
CA ALA A 113 -3.12 -3.34 4.43
C ALA A 113 -3.64 -4.26 3.32
N GLY A 114 -4.84 -4.01 2.84
CA GLY A 114 -5.37 -4.56 1.59
C GLY A 114 -4.74 -3.82 0.43
N SER A 115 -5.43 -2.81 -0.11
CA SER A 115 -4.92 -1.94 -1.15
C SER A 115 -4.22 -0.71 -0.56
N VAL A 116 -3.04 -0.35 -1.10
CA VAL A 116 -2.37 0.91 -0.78
C VAL A 116 -2.10 1.71 -2.04
N GLN A 117 -2.61 2.93 -2.12
CA GLN A 117 -2.61 3.74 -3.34
C GLN A 117 -2.20 5.18 -3.08
N THR A 118 -1.44 5.76 -4.00
CA THR A 118 -1.20 7.20 -4.02
C THR A 118 -0.99 7.73 -5.43
N VAL A 119 -1.18 9.04 -5.67
CA VAL A 119 -0.82 9.61 -6.97
C VAL A 119 0.64 10.05 -6.96
N SER A 120 1.05 10.88 -6.00
CA SER A 120 2.39 11.48 -6.03
C SER A 120 3.28 11.25 -4.82
N GLY A 121 2.74 10.80 -3.69
CA GLY A 121 3.57 10.52 -2.52
C GLY A 121 4.17 9.13 -2.53
N ASP A 122 5.07 8.87 -1.60
CA ASP A 122 5.79 7.61 -1.52
C ASP A 122 5.03 6.60 -0.66
N ILE A 123 5.20 5.32 -0.99
CA ILE A 123 4.64 4.21 -0.24
C ILE A 123 5.78 3.41 0.38
N ARG A 124 5.88 3.40 1.71
CA ARG A 124 6.93 2.71 2.46
C ARG A 124 6.34 1.69 3.43
N PHE A 125 6.89 0.48 3.40
CA PHE A 125 6.54 -0.56 4.37
C PHE A 125 7.79 -1.12 5.02
N ASP A 126 7.77 -1.09 6.34
CA ASP A 126 8.85 -1.65 7.14
C ASP A 126 8.74 -3.19 7.24
N ASN A 127 9.64 -3.77 8.04
CA ASN A 127 9.89 -5.20 8.07
C ASN A 127 8.64 -6.04 8.36
N GLY A 128 8.45 -7.11 7.59
CA GLY A 128 7.38 -8.07 7.81
C GLY A 128 5.97 -7.58 7.44
N GLY A 129 5.85 -6.44 6.74
CA GLY A 129 4.59 -5.91 6.26
C GLY A 129 3.84 -6.86 5.32
N ARG A 130 2.51 -6.84 5.33
CA ARG A 130 1.67 -7.66 4.44
C ARG A 130 0.64 -6.81 3.72
N LEU A 131 0.67 -6.86 2.40
CA LEU A 131 -0.16 -6.06 1.53
C LEU A 131 -0.89 -6.94 0.54
N GLU A 132 -2.09 -6.55 0.15
CA GLU A 132 -2.74 -7.18 -0.98
C GLU A 132 -2.17 -6.63 -2.29
N SER A 133 -2.11 -5.30 -2.45
CA SER A 133 -1.47 -4.63 -3.59
C SER A 133 -0.99 -3.23 -3.30
N THR A 134 -0.13 -2.72 -4.18
CA THR A 134 0.35 -1.35 -4.12
C THR A 134 0.35 -0.72 -5.50
N GLU A 135 -0.19 0.49 -5.62
CA GLU A 135 -0.24 1.26 -6.86
C GLU A 135 0.16 2.72 -6.61
N THR A 136 0.92 3.31 -7.53
CA THR A 136 1.21 4.75 -7.50
C THR A 136 1.37 5.33 -8.90
N VAL A 137 1.24 6.64 -9.08
CA VAL A 137 1.55 7.27 -10.37
C VAL A 137 3.01 7.72 -10.40
N SER A 138 3.43 8.62 -9.52
CA SER A 138 4.79 9.17 -9.53
C SER A 138 5.61 8.90 -8.28
N GLY A 139 5.02 8.31 -7.24
CA GLY A 139 5.69 8.01 -5.98
C GLY A 139 6.54 6.76 -6.01
N ASP A 140 7.52 6.69 -5.11
CA ASP A 140 8.36 5.52 -4.92
C ASP A 140 7.64 4.47 -4.06
N VAL A 141 7.78 3.19 -4.41
CA VAL A 141 7.30 2.06 -3.60
C VAL A 141 8.49 1.32 -3.01
N PHE A 142 8.58 1.28 -1.68
CA PHE A 142 9.62 0.55 -0.96
C PHE A 142 9.05 -0.53 -0.05
N ILE A 143 9.39 -1.79 -0.34
CA ILE A 143 9.02 -2.94 0.50
C ILE A 143 10.28 -3.51 1.16
N ASN A 144 10.37 -3.37 2.49
CA ASN A 144 11.51 -3.83 3.27
C ASN A 144 11.46 -5.36 3.55
N ARG A 145 12.45 -5.84 4.29
CA ARG A 145 12.70 -7.26 4.59
C ARG A 145 11.49 -7.98 5.14
N ASP A 146 11.33 -9.23 4.71
CA ASP A 146 10.23 -10.13 5.11
C ASP A 146 8.84 -9.59 4.72
N GLY A 147 8.77 -8.49 3.96
CA GLY A 147 7.55 -7.92 3.43
C GLY A 147 6.94 -8.81 2.35
N ARG A 148 5.61 -8.80 2.25
CA ARG A 148 4.86 -9.58 1.26
C ARG A 148 3.76 -8.73 0.62
N VAL A 149 3.77 -8.64 -0.71
CA VAL A 149 2.65 -8.15 -1.52
C VAL A 149 1.98 -9.37 -2.16
N ALA A 150 0.69 -9.59 -1.91
CA ALA A 150 0.00 -10.79 -2.38
C ALA A 150 -0.25 -10.79 -3.89
N ARG A 151 -0.60 -9.62 -4.44
CA ARG A 151 -0.77 -9.37 -5.87
C ARG A 151 0.50 -8.69 -6.41
N GLY A 152 0.34 -7.64 -7.20
CA GLY A 152 1.44 -6.94 -7.87
C GLY A 152 1.75 -5.57 -7.27
N VAL A 153 2.77 -4.95 -7.85
CA VAL A 153 3.15 -3.55 -7.64
C VAL A 153 3.08 -2.84 -8.98
N GLU A 154 2.34 -1.74 -9.06
CA GLU A 154 2.21 -0.92 -10.27
C GLU A 154 2.66 0.51 -9.99
N THR A 155 3.43 1.09 -10.91
CA THR A 155 3.78 2.51 -10.88
C THR A 155 3.85 3.11 -12.28
N VAL A 156 3.72 4.42 -12.46
CA VAL A 156 3.95 5.05 -13.77
C VAL A 156 5.40 5.53 -13.89
N SER A 157 5.84 6.43 -13.02
CA SER A 157 7.17 7.05 -13.09
C SER A 157 8.01 6.92 -11.83
N GLY A 158 7.43 6.46 -10.73
CA GLY A 158 8.16 6.27 -9.49
C GLY A 158 8.97 4.98 -9.45
N SER A 159 9.87 4.90 -8.49
CA SER A 159 10.82 3.79 -8.36
C SER A 159 10.22 2.66 -7.53
N VAL A 160 10.51 1.41 -7.87
CA VAL A 160 10.13 0.24 -7.05
C VAL A 160 11.38 -0.37 -6.42
N GLY A 161 11.44 -0.42 -5.10
CA GLY A 161 12.52 -1.01 -4.33
C GLY A 161 12.04 -2.17 -3.46
N LEU A 162 12.60 -3.35 -3.69
CA LEU A 162 12.32 -4.55 -2.89
C LEU A 162 13.59 -5.02 -2.19
N VAL A 163 13.53 -5.31 -0.88
CA VAL A 163 14.67 -5.89 -0.15
C VAL A 163 14.22 -7.12 0.61
N ALA A 164 14.75 -8.30 0.26
CA ALA A 164 14.44 -9.57 0.91
C ALA A 164 12.93 -9.77 1.15
N SER A 165 12.14 -9.42 0.14
CA SER A 165 10.67 -9.38 0.17
C SER A 165 10.05 -10.18 -0.98
N GLU A 166 8.76 -10.49 -0.86
CA GLU A 166 8.03 -11.32 -1.84
C GLU A 166 6.88 -10.53 -2.49
N VAL A 167 6.80 -10.58 -3.81
CA VAL A 167 5.66 -10.08 -4.60
C VAL A 167 5.02 -11.27 -5.32
N GLY A 168 3.73 -11.50 -5.04
CA GLY A 168 3.01 -12.66 -5.55
C GLY A 168 2.57 -12.56 -7.01
N GLY A 169 2.46 -11.35 -7.54
CA GLY A 169 2.09 -11.03 -8.91
C GLY A 169 3.20 -10.33 -9.68
N ASP A 170 2.81 -9.50 -10.64
CA ASP A 170 3.73 -8.79 -11.53
C ASP A 170 4.19 -7.45 -10.94
N ILE A 171 5.35 -6.99 -11.39
CA ILE A 171 5.77 -5.58 -11.27
C ILE A 171 5.55 -4.91 -12.61
N VAL A 172 4.78 -3.82 -12.63
CA VAL A 172 4.49 -3.06 -13.85
C VAL A 172 4.94 -1.63 -13.66
N THR A 173 5.72 -1.11 -14.61
CA THR A 173 6.11 0.30 -14.65
C THR A 173 6.09 0.85 -16.08
N TYR A 174 6.15 2.17 -16.23
CA TYR A 174 6.34 2.83 -17.52
C TYR A 174 7.73 3.47 -17.61
N THR A 175 8.05 4.41 -16.73
CA THR A 175 9.34 5.14 -16.77
C THR A 175 10.11 5.05 -15.46
N GLY A 176 9.62 4.29 -14.49
CA GLY A 176 10.22 4.14 -13.18
C GLY A 176 11.40 3.19 -13.15
N ASP A 177 12.36 3.47 -12.26
CA ASP A 177 13.43 2.54 -11.94
C ASP A 177 12.89 1.36 -11.12
N VAL A 178 13.41 0.17 -11.34
CA VAL A 178 12.99 -1.01 -10.57
C VAL A 178 14.21 -1.73 -10.03
N THR A 179 14.27 -1.88 -8.71
CA THR A 179 15.28 -2.66 -8.00
C THR A 179 14.62 -3.83 -7.29
N VAL A 180 14.70 -5.01 -7.92
CA VAL A 180 14.44 -6.28 -7.24
C VAL A 180 15.69 -6.64 -6.45
N GLY A 181 15.80 -6.12 -5.24
CA GLY A 181 17.00 -6.19 -4.41
C GLY A 181 17.32 -7.58 -3.85
N VAL A 182 18.27 -7.60 -2.92
CA VAL A 182 18.87 -8.85 -2.42
C VAL A 182 17.84 -9.81 -1.85
N GLY A 183 17.85 -11.05 -2.34
CA GLY A 183 16.95 -12.11 -1.85
C GLY A 183 15.46 -11.86 -2.07
N SER A 184 15.08 -10.86 -2.86
CA SER A 184 13.68 -10.58 -3.16
C SER A 184 13.14 -11.56 -4.20
N HIS A 185 11.87 -11.95 -4.09
CA HIS A 185 11.22 -12.90 -4.98
C HIS A 185 9.93 -12.32 -5.57
N VAL A 186 9.93 -12.13 -6.88
CA VAL A 186 8.74 -11.80 -7.69
C VAL A 186 8.25 -13.10 -8.33
N ARG A 187 7.05 -13.56 -7.97
CA ARG A 187 6.43 -14.75 -8.55
C ARG A 187 5.87 -14.52 -9.95
N GLY A 188 5.43 -13.29 -10.23
CA GLY A 188 5.07 -12.86 -11.58
C GLY A 188 6.27 -12.44 -12.41
N GLY A 189 6.01 -11.66 -13.44
CA GLY A 189 7.01 -11.03 -14.30
C GLY A 189 7.30 -9.58 -13.92
N LEU A 190 8.17 -8.96 -14.72
CA LEU A 190 8.46 -7.54 -14.68
C LEU A 190 8.20 -6.96 -16.05
N THR A 191 7.29 -5.99 -16.14
CA THR A 191 6.93 -5.35 -17.41
C THR A 191 7.20 -3.86 -17.35
N VAL A 192 8.00 -3.36 -18.30
CA VAL A 192 8.16 -1.92 -18.53
C VAL A 192 7.44 -1.56 -19.82
N ARG A 193 6.33 -0.83 -19.69
CA ARG A 193 5.44 -0.47 -20.79
C ARG A 193 5.83 0.83 -21.45
N LYS A 194 5.54 0.95 -22.73
CA LYS A 194 5.74 2.20 -23.46
C LYS A 194 4.57 3.16 -23.19
N PRO A 195 4.83 4.43 -22.84
CA PRO A 195 3.78 5.44 -22.77
C PRO A 195 3.05 5.52 -24.12
N LYS A 196 1.73 5.35 -24.13
CA LYS A 196 0.93 5.49 -25.35
C LYS A 196 0.97 6.95 -25.79
N LYS A 197 1.45 7.20 -27.02
CA LYS A 197 1.32 8.52 -27.66
C LYS A 197 -0.13 8.73 -28.05
N ASN A 198 -0.98 9.18 -27.13
CA ASN A 198 -2.33 9.58 -27.48
C ASN A 198 -2.26 10.92 -28.22
N GLY A 199 -2.74 10.93 -29.45
CA GLY A 199 -2.68 12.09 -30.35
C GLY A 199 -3.59 13.23 -29.91
N GLY A 200 -3.11 14.46 -30.15
CA GLY A 200 -3.92 15.69 -30.12
C GLY A 200 -3.47 16.71 -29.08
N ILE A 201 -2.36 17.40 -29.35
CA ILE A 201 -2.14 18.86 -29.22
C ILE A 201 -0.65 19.11 -29.54
N THR A 202 -0.40 19.72 -30.70
CA THR A 202 0.92 20.20 -31.11
C THR A 202 1.17 21.54 -30.42
N ILE A 203 1.75 21.52 -29.22
CA ILE A 203 2.35 22.71 -28.59
C ILE A 203 3.83 22.37 -28.36
N VAL A 204 4.67 22.93 -29.23
CA VAL A 204 6.14 23.07 -29.17
C VAL A 204 6.98 21.78 -28.97
N ASN A 205 7.99 21.60 -29.82
CA ASN A 205 8.98 20.52 -29.81
C ASN A 205 9.82 20.45 -28.51
N LEU A 206 9.24 20.12 -27.36
CA LEU A 206 9.99 19.58 -26.22
C LEU A 206 10.13 18.07 -26.42
N ARG A 207 11.12 17.67 -27.23
CA ARG A 207 11.66 16.30 -27.13
C ARG A 207 12.39 16.21 -25.79
N VAL A 208 11.64 16.00 -24.70
CA VAL A 208 12.23 15.60 -23.43
C VAL A 208 12.84 14.23 -23.69
N LYS A 209 14.16 14.19 -23.84
CA LYS A 209 14.92 12.95 -23.89
C LYS A 209 14.84 12.36 -22.49
N GLN A 210 13.83 11.52 -22.24
CA GLN A 210 13.78 10.78 -20.99
C GLN A 210 14.92 9.77 -21.00
N ASP A 211 15.71 9.77 -19.93
CA ASP A 211 16.72 8.74 -19.74
C ASP A 211 16.02 7.38 -19.59
N PRO A 212 16.56 6.32 -20.20
CA PRO A 212 15.96 5.00 -20.11
C PRO A 212 15.98 4.54 -18.64
N PRO A 213 14.88 3.95 -18.14
CA PRO A 213 14.80 3.52 -16.75
C PRO A 213 15.82 2.42 -16.47
N ARG A 214 16.30 2.42 -15.23
CA ARG A 214 17.30 1.48 -14.74
C ARG A 214 16.61 0.34 -13.99
N ILE A 215 16.83 -0.87 -14.49
CA ILE A 215 16.22 -2.08 -13.95
C ILE A 215 17.34 -2.94 -13.37
N ILE A 216 17.27 -3.24 -12.07
CA ILE A 216 18.28 -3.96 -11.33
C ILE A 216 17.65 -5.22 -10.74
N ILE A 217 18.22 -6.36 -11.09
CA ILE A 217 17.94 -7.63 -10.43
C ILE A 217 19.15 -7.98 -9.55
N GLY A 218 18.97 -7.89 -8.24
CA GLY A 218 20.02 -7.96 -7.23
C GLY A 218 20.48 -9.39 -6.89
N PRO A 219 21.44 -9.52 -5.95
CA PRO A 219 21.99 -10.81 -5.57
C PRO A 219 20.94 -11.75 -4.98
N ASN A 220 20.90 -12.99 -5.49
CA ASN A 220 19.97 -14.04 -5.07
C ASN A 220 18.49 -13.65 -5.27
N ALA A 221 18.22 -12.57 -6.01
CA ALA A 221 16.86 -12.20 -6.38
C ALA A 221 16.28 -13.21 -7.36
N ARG A 222 14.96 -13.36 -7.33
CA ARG A 222 14.22 -14.28 -8.19
C ARG A 222 13.05 -13.57 -8.86
N VAL A 223 12.93 -13.70 -10.17
CA VAL A 223 11.75 -13.29 -10.95
C VAL A 223 11.32 -14.50 -11.77
N ASP A 224 10.18 -15.10 -11.43
CA ASP A 224 9.73 -16.35 -12.06
C ASP A 224 9.11 -16.14 -13.43
N GLY A 225 8.39 -15.03 -13.61
CA GLY A 225 7.77 -14.65 -14.87
C GLY A 225 8.75 -14.03 -15.86
N ALA A 226 8.22 -13.67 -17.04
CA ALA A 226 9.01 -13.02 -18.08
C ALA A 226 9.37 -11.58 -17.70
N LEU A 227 10.52 -11.11 -18.19
CA LEU A 227 10.94 -9.72 -18.14
C LEU A 227 10.67 -9.11 -19.53
N THR A 228 9.69 -8.21 -19.61
CA THR A 228 9.21 -7.65 -20.88
C THR A 228 9.42 -6.14 -20.89
N PHE A 229 10.18 -5.65 -21.87
CA PHE A 229 10.50 -4.23 -22.02
C PHE A 229 10.00 -3.73 -23.37
N GLU A 230 9.04 -2.81 -23.38
CA GLU A 230 8.45 -2.24 -24.60
C GLU A 230 9.23 -1.04 -25.16
N HIS A 231 10.19 -0.52 -24.39
CA HIS A 231 11.15 0.49 -24.81
C HIS A 231 12.52 0.25 -24.18
N GLU A 232 13.49 1.07 -24.56
CA GLU A 232 14.87 0.98 -24.08
C GLU A 232 14.93 1.14 -22.55
N VAL A 233 15.68 0.24 -21.92
CA VAL A 233 15.97 0.22 -20.48
C VAL A 233 17.43 -0.14 -20.25
N LYS A 234 18.00 0.28 -19.12
CA LYS A 234 19.31 -0.21 -18.64
C LYS A 234 19.09 -1.39 -17.70
N LEU A 235 19.17 -2.61 -18.22
CA LEU A 235 18.96 -3.83 -17.45
C LEU A 235 20.28 -4.36 -16.86
N TYR A 236 20.37 -4.42 -15.54
CA TYR A 236 21.46 -5.02 -14.78
C TYR A 236 20.98 -6.27 -14.05
N VAL A 237 21.69 -7.39 -14.22
CA VAL A 237 21.32 -8.66 -13.61
C VAL A 237 22.51 -9.22 -12.84
N HIS A 238 22.35 -9.43 -11.54
CA HIS A 238 23.38 -10.10 -10.75
C HIS A 238 23.51 -11.56 -11.19
N ARG A 239 24.73 -12.12 -11.27
CA ARG A 239 24.92 -13.51 -11.75
C ARG A 239 24.20 -14.57 -10.93
N THR A 240 23.99 -14.32 -9.64
CA THR A 240 23.27 -15.25 -8.76
C THR A 240 21.75 -15.11 -8.84
N ALA A 241 21.25 -14.12 -9.57
CA ALA A 241 19.81 -13.94 -9.75
C ALA A 241 19.23 -15.02 -10.67
N ARG A 242 17.96 -15.37 -10.43
CA ARG A 242 17.18 -16.28 -11.28
C ARG A 242 16.07 -15.48 -11.92
N ILE A 243 16.03 -15.45 -13.24
CA ILE A 243 15.06 -14.67 -14.00
C ILE A 243 14.42 -15.51 -15.10
N GLY A 244 13.16 -15.19 -15.43
CA GLY A 244 12.50 -15.73 -16.60
C GLY A 244 13.05 -15.16 -17.92
N LYS A 245 12.35 -15.46 -19.02
CA LYS A 245 12.72 -15.02 -20.36
C LYS A 245 12.75 -13.49 -20.45
N ILE A 246 13.83 -12.94 -21.01
CA ILE A 246 13.97 -11.51 -21.30
C ILE A 246 13.48 -11.23 -22.73
N THR A 247 12.70 -10.16 -22.90
CA THR A 247 12.26 -9.63 -24.19
C THR A 247 12.41 -8.11 -24.21
N GLY A 248 13.05 -7.55 -25.24
CA GLY A 248 13.12 -6.10 -25.46
C GLY A 248 14.29 -5.36 -24.76
N ALA A 249 15.15 -6.09 -24.04
CA ALA A 249 16.37 -5.54 -23.44
C ALA A 249 17.53 -6.54 -23.54
N THR A 250 18.76 -6.02 -23.47
CA THR A 250 19.98 -6.85 -23.33
C THR A 250 20.52 -6.71 -21.91
N PRO A 251 20.62 -7.79 -21.13
CA PRO A 251 21.09 -7.71 -19.75
C PRO A 251 22.60 -7.45 -19.69
N VAL A 252 23.01 -6.57 -18.79
CA VAL A 252 24.39 -6.41 -18.35
C VAL A 252 24.56 -7.18 -17.04
N TYR A 253 25.36 -8.24 -17.08
CA TYR A 253 25.62 -9.04 -15.88
C TYR A 253 26.66 -8.40 -14.97
N PHE A 254 26.45 -8.49 -13.65
CA PHE A 254 27.39 -8.01 -12.65
C PHE A 254 27.52 -8.98 -11.46
N ASP A 255 28.63 -8.83 -10.73
CA ASP A 255 29.05 -9.73 -9.63
C ASP A 255 29.28 -9.00 -8.30
N THR A 256 29.20 -7.66 -8.32
CA THR A 256 29.40 -6.83 -7.13
C THR A 256 28.16 -6.81 -6.25
N PRO A 257 28.29 -6.61 -4.93
CA PRO A 257 27.15 -6.51 -4.02
C PRO A 257 26.18 -5.37 -4.37
N ARG A 258 26.68 -4.33 -5.05
CA ARG A 258 25.90 -3.21 -5.57
C ARG A 258 25.99 -3.17 -7.09
N ALA A 259 24.89 -2.83 -7.75
CA ALA A 259 24.88 -2.65 -9.20
C ALA A 259 25.83 -1.50 -9.62
N PRO A 260 26.41 -1.58 -10.84
CA PRO A 260 27.26 -0.52 -11.38
C PRO A 260 26.57 0.85 -11.36
N ALA A 261 27.32 1.90 -11.04
CA ALA A 261 26.85 3.28 -11.17
C ALA A 261 26.65 3.65 -12.65
N ASN A 262 25.85 4.71 -12.90
CA ASN A 262 25.67 5.29 -14.23
C ASN A 262 26.98 5.80 -14.81
#